data_AF-A0A0S8JRX2-F1
#
_entry.id   AF-A0A0S8JRX2-F1
#
_cell.length_a   1.000
_cell.length_b   1.000
_cell.length_c   1.000
_cell.angle_alpha   90.00
_cell.angle_beta   90.00
_cell.angle_gamma   90.00
#
_symmetry.space_group_name_H-M   'P 1'
#
loop_
_entity.id
_entity.type
_entity.pdbx_description
1 polymer ?
#
loop_
_entity_poly.entity_id
_entity_poly.type
_entity_poly.pdbx_seq_one_letter_code
_entity_poly.pdbx_strand_id
1 'polypeptide(L)'
;METVNLIDTFSEFKELKNIDRATMMTVLEDVFRGLLVKRFETDENFDVIINIDKGDFEIWRNREVVEDDNLEDPNLQITLSEAKKIDEDYEVGEEVTDEVKLGDFGRRAILSLRQNLTSRILDLEKNNLYGKYKERIGEIVTGEVYQVWKREILVLDDEGNELILPKSEQIPSDYFRKGDTIRAVVIKVEMKNNNPLIILSRTSPIFLERLFELEVPEIFDGLITIKKIVRVPGERAKVAVESYDERIDPVGACVGMKGSRIHGIVRELKNENIDVINFTTNIQLFIQRSLSPAKISTIKINEEEKEAEVYLQPNEVSLAIGKGGLNIRLASQLTGYEIDVYREGIEEDEEDVNLEEFADEIDGWIIDELKAIGCDTAKSVLDLSIEDLVKRTDLEEETIQEVMQVLKAEFE
;
A
#
# COMPACT_ATOMS: atom_id res chain seq x y z
N MET A 1 5.61 18.65 51.36
CA MET A 1 6.49 17.64 50.74
C MET A 1 5.78 16.87 49.61
N GLU A 2 4.45 16.79 49.57
CA GLU A 2 3.70 16.13 48.48
C GLU A 2 3.42 17.04 47.26
N THR A 3 3.24 18.36 47.46
CA THR A 3 3.04 19.35 46.37
C THR A 3 4.25 19.49 45.44
N VAL A 4 5.45 19.45 46.02
CA VAL A 4 6.73 19.55 45.28
C VAL A 4 6.90 18.42 44.26
N ASN A 5 6.36 17.23 44.54
CA ASN A 5 6.51 16.07 43.66
C ASN A 5 5.61 16.17 42.40
N LEU A 6 4.44 16.81 42.49
CA LEU A 6 3.56 16.99 41.33
C LEU A 6 4.08 18.07 40.38
N ILE A 7 4.65 19.16 40.92
CA ILE A 7 5.26 20.26 40.14
C ILE A 7 6.43 19.76 39.30
N ASP A 8 7.33 18.98 39.91
CA ASP A 8 8.45 18.35 39.20
C ASP A 8 7.93 17.38 38.13
N THR A 9 6.88 16.61 38.46
CA THR A 9 6.21 15.71 37.52
C THR A 9 5.61 16.47 36.32
N PHE A 10 4.94 17.62 36.55
CA PHE A 10 4.39 18.45 35.46
C PHE A 10 5.46 19.12 34.60
N SER A 11 6.54 19.56 35.24
CA SER A 11 7.67 20.19 34.56
C SER A 11 8.44 19.17 33.72
N GLU A 12 8.73 17.98 34.27
CA GLU A 12 9.27 16.85 33.53
C GLU A 12 8.35 16.46 32.36
N PHE A 13 7.02 16.44 32.55
CA PHE A 13 6.09 16.10 31.46
C PHE A 13 5.98 17.16 30.36
N LYS A 14 6.12 18.45 30.71
CA LYS A 14 6.20 19.55 29.74
C LYS A 14 7.49 19.49 28.91
N GLU A 15 8.61 19.08 29.52
CA GLU A 15 9.89 18.93 28.81
C GLU A 15 9.99 17.63 28.00
N LEU A 16 9.36 16.55 28.47
CA LEU A 16 9.49 15.23 27.85
C LEU A 16 8.59 15.02 26.62
N LYS A 17 7.51 15.79 26.42
CA LYS A 17 6.47 15.44 25.44
C LYS A 17 5.82 16.65 24.75
N ASN A 18 5.60 16.50 23.45
CA ASN A 18 5.18 17.53 22.48
C ASN A 18 3.68 17.88 22.57
N ILE A 19 3.16 18.13 23.78
CA ILE A 19 1.75 18.45 24.04
C ILE A 19 1.60 19.96 24.24
N ASP A 20 0.62 20.57 23.59
CA ASP A 20 0.36 22.00 23.74
C ASP A 20 -0.23 22.33 25.12
N ARG A 21 0.03 23.57 25.57
CA ARG A 21 -0.37 24.01 26.92
C ARG A 21 -1.88 23.96 27.14
N ALA A 22 -2.68 24.27 26.11
CA ALA A 22 -4.13 24.33 26.25
C ALA A 22 -4.70 22.93 26.47
N THR A 23 -4.27 21.95 25.68
CA THR A 23 -4.65 20.54 25.86
C THR A 23 -4.24 20.01 27.24
N MET A 24 -3.06 20.39 27.73
CA MET A 24 -2.62 20.00 29.07
C MET A 24 -3.51 20.59 30.18
N MET A 25 -3.95 21.85 30.07
CA MET A 25 -4.90 22.45 31.02
C MET A 25 -6.20 21.65 31.06
N THR A 26 -6.80 21.40 29.90
CA THR A 26 -8.09 20.68 29.82
C THR A 26 -8.00 19.27 30.40
N VAL A 27 -6.90 18.54 30.16
CA VAL A 27 -6.71 17.22 30.75
C VAL A 27 -6.60 17.26 32.27
N LEU A 28 -5.87 18.24 32.80
CA LEU A 28 -5.72 18.37 34.25
C LEU A 28 -7.07 18.70 34.89
N GLU A 29 -7.79 19.68 34.32
CA GLU A 29 -9.14 20.04 34.77
C GLU A 29 -10.08 18.84 34.75
N ASP A 30 -10.14 18.08 33.65
CA ASP A 30 -10.95 16.86 33.52
C ASP A 30 -10.65 15.82 34.62
N VAL A 31 -9.36 15.62 34.91
CA VAL A 31 -8.92 14.64 35.92
C VAL A 31 -9.27 15.10 37.33
N PHE A 32 -9.10 16.39 37.64
CA PHE A 32 -9.48 16.95 38.93
C PHE A 32 -10.99 16.94 39.13
N ARG A 33 -11.77 17.38 38.13
CA ARG A 33 -13.23 17.29 38.13
C ARG A 33 -13.72 15.85 38.34
N GLY A 34 -13.13 14.89 37.64
CA GLY A 34 -13.44 13.48 37.84
C GLY A 34 -13.13 12.95 39.25
N LEU A 35 -12.16 13.53 39.96
CA LEU A 35 -11.88 13.22 41.37
C LEU A 35 -12.88 13.91 42.31
N LEU A 36 -13.30 15.13 42.00
CA LEU A 36 -14.33 15.86 42.76
C LEU A 36 -15.67 15.14 42.69
N VAL A 37 -16.16 14.81 41.49
CA VAL A 37 -17.38 14.01 41.29
C VAL A 37 -17.34 12.68 42.05
N LYS A 38 -16.19 11.99 42.07
CA LYS A 38 -16.07 10.72 42.81
C LYS A 38 -16.16 10.87 44.33
N ARG A 39 -15.81 12.02 44.88
CA ARG A 39 -15.81 12.26 46.34
C ARG A 39 -17.07 12.95 46.81
N PHE A 40 -17.56 13.90 46.03
CA PHE A 40 -18.60 14.85 46.37
C PHE A 40 -19.87 14.69 45.54
N GLU A 41 -19.93 13.66 44.68
CA GLU A 41 -21.05 13.30 43.79
C GLU A 41 -21.32 14.29 42.65
N THR A 42 -21.02 15.58 42.85
CA THR A 42 -21.09 16.65 41.86
C THR A 42 -19.82 17.52 41.87
N ASP A 43 -19.49 18.15 40.74
CA ASP A 43 -18.43 19.15 40.59
C ASP A 43 -18.96 20.54 40.21
N GLU A 44 -20.29 20.73 40.14
CA GLU A 44 -20.92 21.96 39.64
C GLU A 44 -20.53 23.20 40.44
N ASN A 45 -20.25 23.04 41.73
CA ASN A 45 -19.90 24.13 42.63
C ASN A 45 -18.38 24.24 42.90
N PHE A 46 -17.55 23.63 42.06
CA PHE A 46 -16.10 23.67 42.18
C PHE A 46 -15.43 24.40 41.01
N ASP A 47 -14.57 25.35 41.36
CA ASP A 47 -13.67 26.05 40.46
C ASP A 47 -12.26 25.50 40.63
N VAL A 48 -11.71 24.92 39.55
CA VAL A 48 -10.34 24.39 39.52
C VAL A 48 -9.46 25.37 38.75
N ILE A 49 -8.52 26.01 39.43
CA ILE A 49 -7.59 26.98 38.86
C ILE A 49 -6.21 26.36 38.78
N ILE A 50 -5.63 26.27 37.58
CA ILE A 50 -4.36 25.58 37.35
C ILE A 50 -3.32 26.55 36.77
N ASN A 51 -2.17 26.67 37.43
CA ASN A 51 -1.02 27.43 36.95
C ASN A 51 0.09 26.48 36.47
N ILE A 52 0.12 26.21 35.16
CA ILE A 52 1.09 25.27 34.57
C ILE A 52 2.54 25.72 34.77
N ASP A 53 2.84 27.02 34.73
CA ASP A 53 4.23 27.50 34.77
C ASP A 53 4.86 27.38 36.16
N LYS A 54 4.03 27.39 37.22
CA LYS A 54 4.47 27.10 38.60
C LYS A 54 4.19 25.67 39.04
N GLY A 55 3.35 24.94 38.29
CA GLY A 55 2.81 23.64 38.68
C GLY A 55 1.86 23.69 39.87
N ASP A 56 1.40 24.89 40.24
CA ASP A 56 0.46 25.12 41.34
C ASP A 56 -0.97 24.99 40.83
N PHE A 57 -1.87 24.54 41.70
CA PHE A 57 -3.29 24.56 41.42
C PHE A 57 -4.08 24.78 42.70
N GLU A 58 -5.26 25.35 42.55
CA GLU A 58 -6.19 25.67 43.63
C GLU A 58 -7.57 25.12 43.27
N ILE A 59 -8.23 24.53 44.25
CA ILE A 59 -9.61 24.06 44.10
C ILE A 59 -10.44 24.88 45.08
N TRP A 60 -11.34 25.67 44.53
CA TRP A 60 -12.28 26.49 45.28
C TRP A 60 -13.65 25.86 45.19
N ARG A 61 -14.34 25.72 46.32
CA ARG A 61 -15.70 25.21 46.39
C ARG A 61 -16.62 26.34 46.84
N ASN A 62 -17.68 26.60 46.08
CA ASN A 62 -18.70 27.57 46.41
C ASN A 62 -19.88 26.85 47.06
N ARG A 63 -20.36 27.34 48.21
CA ARG A 63 -21.50 26.76 48.94
C ARG A 63 -22.48 27.83 49.36
N GLU A 64 -23.76 27.53 49.27
CA GLU A 64 -24.83 28.41 49.71
C GLU A 64 -24.96 28.37 51.24
N VAL A 65 -25.04 29.55 51.87
CA VAL A 65 -25.24 29.67 53.32
C VAL A 65 -26.70 29.42 53.64
N VAL A 66 -26.96 28.36 54.42
CA VAL A 66 -28.30 28.02 54.91
C VAL A 66 -28.37 28.15 56.43
N GLU A 67 -29.59 28.30 56.95
CA GLU A 67 -29.82 28.20 58.39
C GLU A 67 -29.38 26.82 58.91
N ASP A 68 -28.86 26.78 60.14
CA ASP A 68 -28.25 25.57 60.72
C ASP A 68 -29.19 24.35 60.71
N ASP A 69 -30.52 24.57 60.77
CA ASP A 69 -31.55 23.53 60.79
C ASP A 69 -32.00 23.07 59.38
N ASN A 70 -31.58 23.76 58.31
CA ASN A 70 -32.03 23.55 56.92
C ASN A 70 -30.93 22.98 56.01
N LEU A 71 -29.91 22.32 56.58
CA LEU A 71 -28.84 21.68 55.80
C LEU A 71 -29.36 20.40 55.11
N GLU A 72 -29.50 20.43 53.79
CA GLU A 72 -29.94 19.30 52.97
C GLU A 72 -28.74 18.59 52.30
N ASP A 73 -27.84 19.35 51.67
CA ASP A 73 -26.66 18.82 50.99
C ASP A 73 -25.36 19.48 51.52
N PRO A 74 -24.56 18.76 52.32
CA PRO A 74 -23.29 19.29 52.85
C PRO A 74 -22.24 19.64 51.79
N ASN A 75 -22.40 19.20 50.56
CA ASN A 75 -21.50 19.56 49.47
C ASN A 75 -21.85 20.90 48.83
N LEU A 76 -23.14 21.21 48.70
CA LEU A 76 -23.66 22.43 48.08
C LEU A 76 -23.94 23.53 49.11
N GLN A 77 -24.14 23.18 50.38
CA GLN A 77 -24.58 24.09 51.43
C GLN A 77 -23.61 24.12 52.61
N ILE A 78 -23.59 25.26 53.31
CA ILE A 78 -22.86 25.46 54.56
C ILE A 78 -23.79 26.09 55.59
N THR A 79 -23.68 25.66 56.85
CA THR A 79 -24.47 26.25 57.94
C THR A 79 -23.98 27.67 58.25
N LEU A 80 -24.89 28.58 58.62
CA LEU A 80 -24.56 29.96 59.01
C LEU A 80 -23.51 30.00 60.13
N SER A 81 -23.59 29.08 61.09
CA SER A 81 -22.60 28.93 62.16
C SER A 81 -21.19 28.55 61.68
N GLU A 82 -21.07 27.85 60.55
CA GLU A 82 -19.78 27.50 59.94
C GLU A 82 -19.27 28.57 58.99
N ALA A 83 -20.16 29.20 58.21
CA ALA A 83 -19.84 30.35 57.37
C ALA A 83 -19.25 31.49 58.20
N LYS A 84 -19.86 31.78 59.36
CA LYS A 84 -19.39 32.81 60.30
C LYS A 84 -18.01 32.57 60.93
N LYS A 85 -17.47 31.35 60.83
CA LYS A 85 -16.08 31.06 61.26
C LYS A 85 -15.04 31.51 60.25
N ILE A 86 -15.44 31.69 59.00
CA ILE A 86 -14.58 32.15 57.91
C ILE A 86 -14.59 33.67 57.89
N ASP A 87 -15.78 34.27 57.88
CA ASP A 87 -15.99 35.72 58.00
C ASP A 87 -17.29 35.99 58.77
N GLU A 88 -17.30 36.95 59.70
CA GLU A 88 -18.48 37.24 60.54
C GLU A 88 -19.63 37.89 59.76
N ASP A 89 -19.32 38.46 58.59
CA ASP A 89 -20.25 39.23 57.77
C ASP A 89 -21.19 38.36 56.89
N TYR A 90 -21.02 37.04 56.85
CA TYR A 90 -21.87 36.17 56.02
C TYR A 90 -23.34 36.10 56.48
N GLU A 91 -24.25 36.27 55.52
CA GLU A 91 -25.71 36.17 55.68
C GLU A 91 -26.30 34.92 55.01
N VAL A 92 -27.51 34.53 55.41
CA VAL A 92 -28.24 33.39 54.80
C VAL A 92 -28.61 33.73 53.35
N GLY A 93 -28.33 32.81 52.42
CA GLY A 93 -28.53 33.00 50.98
C GLY A 93 -27.32 33.57 50.24
N GLU A 94 -26.21 33.85 50.93
CA GLU A 94 -24.94 34.21 50.30
C GLU A 94 -24.13 32.97 49.90
N GLU A 95 -23.16 33.14 48.99
CA GLU A 95 -22.22 32.09 48.61
C GLU A 95 -20.89 32.26 49.36
N VAL A 96 -20.46 31.19 50.03
CA VAL A 96 -19.15 31.10 50.69
C VAL A 96 -18.22 30.28 49.80
N THR A 97 -17.05 30.84 49.50
CA THR A 97 -15.98 30.12 48.80
C THR A 97 -14.97 29.56 49.81
N ASP A 98 -14.81 28.24 49.86
CA ASP A 98 -13.80 27.56 50.68
C ASP A 98 -12.75 26.82 49.85
N GLU A 99 -11.50 26.84 50.31
CA GLU A 99 -10.39 26.13 49.68
C GLU A 99 -10.43 24.64 50.02
N VAL A 100 -10.40 23.79 48.98
CA VAL A 100 -10.38 22.34 49.14
C VAL A 100 -8.98 21.80 48.91
N LYS A 101 -8.35 21.27 49.97
CA LYS A 101 -6.95 20.82 49.91
C LYS A 101 -6.84 19.39 49.43
N LEU A 102 -5.86 19.16 48.57
CA LEU A 102 -5.53 17.84 48.01
C LEU A 102 -5.25 16.77 49.09
N GLY A 103 -4.62 17.18 50.20
CA GLY A 103 -4.30 16.28 51.32
C GLY A 103 -5.55 15.66 51.95
N ASP A 104 -6.70 16.34 51.85
CA ASP A 104 -7.95 15.89 52.44
C ASP A 104 -8.53 14.68 51.72
N PHE A 105 -8.15 14.44 50.45
CA PHE A 105 -8.64 13.31 49.65
C PHE A 105 -8.00 11.98 50.05
N GLY A 106 -6.96 12.03 50.88
CA GLY A 106 -6.22 10.87 51.33
C GLY A 106 -5.35 10.24 50.23
N ARG A 107 -4.34 9.48 50.68
CA ARG A 107 -3.29 8.92 49.80
C ARG A 107 -3.82 8.08 48.63
N ARG A 108 -4.93 7.34 48.82
CA ARG A 108 -5.51 6.47 47.79
C ARG A 108 -6.07 7.26 46.60
N ALA A 109 -6.76 8.37 46.88
CA ALA A 109 -7.33 9.22 45.83
C ALA A 109 -6.22 9.91 45.03
N ILE A 110 -5.17 10.38 45.72
CA ILE A 110 -3.99 10.98 45.08
C ILE A 110 -3.29 9.99 44.14
N LEU A 111 -3.10 8.74 44.58
CA LEU A 111 -2.52 7.70 43.72
C LEU A 111 -3.39 7.39 42.49
N SER A 112 -4.72 7.35 42.66
CA SER A 112 -5.64 7.15 41.55
C SER A 112 -5.63 8.32 40.57
N LEU A 113 -5.58 9.56 41.07
CA LEU A 113 -5.46 10.77 40.25
C LEU A 113 -4.20 10.72 39.39
N ARG A 114 -3.05 10.39 40.00
CA ARG A 114 -1.79 10.26 39.27
C ARG A 114 -1.88 9.21 38.15
N GLN A 115 -2.48 8.05 38.44
CA GLN A 115 -2.68 6.99 37.43
C GLN A 115 -3.61 7.43 36.29
N ASN A 116 -4.74 8.08 36.62
CA ASN A 116 -5.68 8.58 35.61
C ASN A 116 -5.04 9.65 34.74
N LEU A 117 -4.28 10.56 35.34
CA LEU A 117 -3.55 11.60 34.62
C LEU A 117 -2.55 11.00 33.64
N THR A 118 -1.69 10.09 34.11
CA THR A 118 -0.72 9.42 33.24
C THR A 118 -1.42 8.68 32.10
N SER A 119 -2.54 8.00 32.37
CA SER A 119 -3.32 7.32 31.32
C SER A 119 -3.88 8.30 30.29
N ARG A 120 -4.48 9.41 30.73
CA ARG A 120 -5.11 10.41 29.85
C ARG A 120 -4.08 11.08 28.94
N ILE A 121 -2.90 11.37 29.48
CA ILE A 121 -1.76 11.91 28.71
C ILE A 121 -1.29 10.89 27.67
N LEU A 122 -1.08 9.64 28.06
CA LEU A 122 -0.69 8.58 27.12
C LEU A 122 -1.73 8.38 26.00
N ASP A 123 -3.02 8.50 26.32
CA ASP A 123 -4.09 8.38 25.33
C ASP A 123 -4.08 9.56 24.33
N LEU A 124 -3.78 10.78 24.80
CA LEU A 124 -3.57 11.92 23.91
C LEU A 124 -2.35 11.75 23.00
N GLU A 125 -1.21 11.29 23.54
CA GLU A 125 -0.02 11.00 22.74
C GLU A 125 -0.33 10.01 21.62
N LYS A 126 -1.04 8.95 21.97
CA LYS A 126 -1.48 7.92 21.01
C LYS A 126 -2.41 8.47 19.94
N ASN A 127 -3.34 9.35 20.30
CA ASN A 127 -4.24 10.01 19.36
C ASN A 127 -3.48 10.97 18.43
N ASN A 128 -2.51 11.71 18.95
CA ASN A 128 -1.66 12.58 18.15
C ASN A 128 -0.81 11.76 17.17
N LEU A 129 -0.16 10.69 17.64
CA LEU A 129 0.61 9.77 16.80
C LEU A 129 -0.26 9.14 15.71
N TYR A 130 -1.47 8.72 16.05
CA TYR A 130 -2.46 8.21 15.09
C TYR A 130 -2.76 9.27 14.01
N GLY A 131 -3.05 10.52 14.41
CA GLY A 131 -3.32 11.62 13.49
C GLY A 131 -2.15 11.89 12.54
N LYS A 132 -0.93 12.02 13.10
CA LYS A 132 0.31 12.22 12.35
C LYS A 132 0.51 11.17 11.27
N TYR A 133 0.40 9.89 11.63
CA TYR A 133 0.66 8.81 10.67
C TYR A 133 -0.51 8.58 9.69
N LYS A 134 -1.73 8.96 10.07
CA LYS A 134 -2.90 8.91 9.18
C LYS A 134 -2.74 9.84 7.99
N GLU A 135 -2.17 11.02 8.19
CA GLU A 135 -1.86 11.96 7.10
C GLU A 135 -0.73 11.45 6.19
N ARG A 136 0.17 10.63 6.74
CA ARG A 136 1.33 10.07 6.03
C ARG A 136 1.05 8.73 5.35
N ILE A 137 -0.21 8.31 5.24
CA ILE A 137 -0.57 7.09 4.51
C ILE A 137 -0.16 7.27 3.03
N GLY A 138 0.62 6.33 2.52
CA GLY A 138 1.17 6.37 1.17
C GLY A 138 2.54 7.06 1.08
N GLU A 139 3.11 7.56 2.17
CA GLU A 139 4.47 8.11 2.21
C GLU A 139 5.52 7.07 2.61
N ILE A 140 6.74 7.23 2.10
CA ILE A 140 7.89 6.44 2.56
C ILE A 140 8.34 6.95 3.93
N VAL A 141 8.50 6.00 4.84
CA VAL A 141 9.13 6.20 6.14
C VAL A 141 10.41 5.36 6.20
N THR A 142 11.41 5.92 6.87
CA THR A 142 12.66 5.23 7.19
C THR A 142 12.65 4.93 8.68
N GLY A 143 13.17 3.77 9.05
CA GLY A 143 13.35 3.41 10.45
C GLY A 143 14.41 2.35 10.65
N GLU A 144 14.74 2.09 11.91
CA GLU A 144 15.68 1.06 12.33
C GLU A 144 14.91 -0.18 12.80
N VAL A 145 15.33 -1.36 12.34
CA VAL A 145 14.78 -2.64 12.78
C VAL A 145 15.18 -2.89 14.23
N TYR A 146 14.22 -2.77 15.14
CA TYR A 146 14.44 -2.99 16.56
C TYR A 146 14.33 -4.46 16.95
N GLN A 147 13.33 -5.17 16.39
CA GLN A 147 13.11 -6.59 16.67
C GLN A 147 12.46 -7.31 15.49
N VAL A 148 12.93 -8.53 15.22
CA VAL A 148 12.40 -9.40 14.17
C VAL A 148 11.67 -10.58 14.84
N TRP A 149 10.36 -10.67 14.63
CA TRP A 149 9.57 -11.84 15.03
C TRP A 149 9.23 -12.71 13.82
N LYS A 150 8.61 -13.87 14.08
CA LYS A 150 8.22 -14.82 13.01
C LYS A 150 7.15 -14.24 12.06
N ARG A 151 6.23 -13.41 12.58
CA ARG A 151 5.06 -12.91 11.84
C ARG A 151 5.19 -11.46 11.39
N GLU A 152 6.05 -10.68 12.02
CA GLU A 152 6.19 -9.24 11.77
C GLU A 152 7.55 -8.75 12.29
N ILE A 153 7.93 -7.54 11.86
CA ILE A 153 9.14 -6.85 12.29
C ILE A 153 8.72 -5.55 12.97
N LEU A 154 9.29 -5.27 14.14
CA LEU A 154 9.18 -3.99 14.83
C LEU A 154 10.30 -3.08 14.33
N VAL A 155 9.88 -1.92 13.84
CA VAL A 155 10.73 -0.85 13.32
C VAL A 155 10.51 0.39 14.18
N LEU A 156 11.57 1.12 14.50
CA LEU A 156 11.51 2.41 15.17
C LEU A 156 11.81 3.51 14.18
N ASP A 157 11.00 4.57 14.15
CA ASP A 157 11.33 5.78 13.41
C ASP A 157 12.40 6.63 14.14
N ASP A 158 12.79 7.75 13.54
CA ASP A 158 13.78 8.68 14.10
C ASP A 158 13.36 9.30 15.45
N GLU A 159 12.05 9.31 15.76
CA GLU A 159 11.49 9.82 17.01
C GLU A 159 11.27 8.70 18.05
N GLY A 160 11.59 7.45 17.71
CA GLY A 160 11.39 6.28 18.56
C GLY A 160 9.96 5.74 18.58
N ASN A 161 9.10 6.12 17.64
CA ASN A 161 7.76 5.57 17.50
C ASN A 161 7.81 4.16 16.89
N GLU A 162 6.93 3.29 17.40
CA GLU A 162 6.84 1.90 16.96
C GLU A 162 6.02 1.75 15.68
N LEU A 163 6.63 1.14 14.66
CA LEU A 163 6.04 0.80 13.37
C LEU A 163 6.13 -0.70 13.16
N ILE A 164 5.10 -1.31 12.57
CA ILE A 164 5.06 -2.76 12.33
C ILE A 164 5.10 -3.05 10.84
N LEU A 165 6.01 -3.94 10.43
CA LEU A 165 6.06 -4.50 9.08
C LEU A 165 5.67 -5.99 9.10
N PRO A 166 4.41 -6.33 8.80
CA PRO A 166 3.92 -7.71 8.76
C PRO A 166 4.64 -8.55 7.71
N LYS A 167 4.74 -9.87 7.92
CA LYS A 167 5.40 -10.78 6.97
C LYS A 167 4.71 -10.82 5.60
N SER A 168 3.39 -10.61 5.54
CA SER A 168 2.63 -10.51 4.28
C SER A 168 2.95 -9.25 3.48
N GLU A 169 3.42 -8.20 4.15
CA GLU A 169 3.77 -6.91 3.57
C GLU A 169 5.27 -6.75 3.35
N GLN A 170 6.05 -7.79 3.63
CA GLN A 170 7.47 -7.90 3.32
C GLN A 170 7.67 -8.50 1.93
N ILE A 171 8.70 -8.05 1.23
CA ILE A 171 9.10 -8.73 0.00
C ILE A 171 9.60 -10.14 0.40
N PRO A 172 9.23 -11.22 -0.31
CA PRO A 172 9.63 -12.58 0.07
C PRO A 172 11.15 -12.77 0.23
N SER A 173 11.93 -12.05 -0.58
CA SER A 173 13.40 -12.03 -0.54
C SER A 173 14.00 -11.08 0.50
N ASP A 174 13.16 -10.32 1.23
CA ASP A 174 13.64 -9.47 2.33
C ASP A 174 14.18 -10.33 3.48
N TYR A 175 15.36 -9.93 3.93
CA TYR A 175 16.00 -10.45 5.13
C TYR A 175 16.60 -9.27 5.90
N PHE A 176 16.10 -9.07 7.11
CA PHE A 176 16.48 -7.97 8.00
C PHE A 176 17.00 -8.52 9.32
N ARG A 177 17.96 -7.80 9.90
CA ARG A 177 18.52 -8.04 11.23
C ARG A 177 18.26 -6.82 12.12
N LYS A 178 18.37 -7.03 13.43
CA LYS A 178 18.33 -5.92 14.39
C LYS A 178 19.44 -4.92 14.08
N GLY A 179 19.09 -3.63 14.03
CA GLY A 179 19.99 -2.53 13.67
C GLY A 179 20.03 -2.19 12.18
N ASP A 180 19.39 -2.99 11.32
CA ASP A 180 19.31 -2.66 9.91
C ASP A 180 18.36 -1.48 9.69
N THR A 181 18.70 -0.59 8.77
CA THR A 181 17.79 0.45 8.30
C THR A 181 16.85 -0.11 7.24
N ILE A 182 15.59 0.28 7.33
CA ILE A 182 14.54 -0.17 6.42
C ILE A 182 13.72 1.04 5.95
N ARG A 183 13.41 1.04 4.65
CA ARG A 183 12.45 1.96 4.04
C ARG A 183 11.19 1.20 3.68
N ALA A 184 10.03 1.76 3.97
CA ALA A 184 8.74 1.17 3.64
C ALA A 184 7.69 2.27 3.50
N VAL A 185 6.58 1.97 2.85
CA VAL A 185 5.43 2.89 2.78
C VAL A 185 4.47 2.62 3.94
N VAL A 186 3.89 3.66 4.53
CA VAL A 186 2.78 3.49 5.49
C VAL A 186 1.53 3.12 4.71
N ILE A 187 1.01 1.90 4.89
CA ILE A 187 -0.21 1.46 4.16
C ILE A 187 -1.48 1.67 4.96
N LYS A 188 -1.39 1.59 6.28
CA LYS A 188 -2.57 1.55 7.13
C LYS A 188 -2.21 2.00 8.53
N VAL A 189 -3.11 2.76 9.15
CA VAL A 189 -3.01 3.20 10.54
C VAL A 189 -4.32 2.88 11.23
N GLU A 190 -4.27 2.05 12.26
CA GLU A 190 -5.45 1.59 13.00
C GLU A 190 -5.31 1.86 14.50
N MET A 191 -6.42 1.99 15.20
CA MET A 191 -6.42 2.06 16.66
C MET A 191 -6.87 0.71 17.23
N LYS A 192 -5.95 -0.05 17.81
CA LYS A 192 -6.21 -1.38 18.37
C LYS A 192 -6.02 -1.36 19.88
N ASN A 193 -7.09 -1.65 20.64
CA ASN A 193 -7.08 -1.58 22.11
C ASN A 193 -6.56 -0.23 22.62
N ASN A 194 -7.00 0.86 21.99
CA ASN A 194 -6.55 2.23 22.27
C ASN A 194 -5.04 2.47 22.02
N ASN A 195 -4.37 1.63 21.23
CA ASN A 195 -2.99 1.84 20.79
C ASN A 195 -2.93 2.02 19.26
N PRO A 196 -2.20 3.04 18.77
CA PRO A 196 -2.02 3.25 17.36
C PRO A 196 -1.11 2.15 16.82
N LEU A 197 -1.60 1.47 15.79
CA LEU A 197 -0.92 0.44 15.06
C LEU A 197 -0.61 0.98 13.67
N ILE A 198 0.64 1.37 13.45
CA ILE A 198 1.13 1.83 12.15
C ILE A 198 1.68 0.63 11.38
N ILE A 199 1.06 0.32 10.24
CA ILE A 199 1.41 -0.82 9.41
C ILE A 199 2.16 -0.33 8.17
N LEU A 200 3.36 -0.86 8.01
CA LEU A 200 4.24 -0.60 6.88
C LEU A 200 4.08 -1.69 5.81
N SER A 201 4.43 -1.34 4.57
CA SER A 201 4.55 -2.30 3.47
C SER A 201 5.72 -1.99 2.55
N ARG A 202 6.32 -3.06 2.05
CA ARG A 202 7.29 -3.03 0.95
C ARG A 202 6.75 -3.73 -0.30
N THR A 203 5.62 -4.43 -0.21
CA THR A 203 4.94 -5.12 -1.32
C THR A 203 3.95 -4.22 -2.07
N SER A 204 3.46 -3.15 -1.45
CA SER A 204 2.51 -2.21 -2.07
C SER A 204 3.11 -1.50 -3.31
N PRO A 205 2.39 -1.40 -4.44
CA PRO A 205 2.83 -0.63 -5.61
C PRO A 205 3.19 0.83 -5.30
N ILE A 206 2.53 1.44 -4.32
CA ILE A 206 2.80 2.81 -3.86
C ILE A 206 4.24 2.93 -3.36
N PHE A 207 4.82 1.87 -2.79
CA PHE A 207 6.22 1.90 -2.37
C PHE A 207 7.16 2.13 -3.56
N LEU A 208 6.92 1.43 -4.68
CA LEU A 208 7.71 1.62 -5.90
C LEU A 208 7.49 3.00 -6.52
N GLU A 209 6.25 3.48 -6.53
CA GLU A 209 5.90 4.83 -6.98
C GLU A 209 6.69 5.91 -6.23
N ARG A 210 6.68 5.87 -4.90
CA ARG A 210 7.43 6.80 -4.06
C ARG A 210 8.94 6.67 -4.21
N LEU A 211 9.47 5.47 -4.49
CA LEU A 211 10.89 5.29 -4.79
C LEU A 211 11.26 5.97 -6.11
N PHE A 212 10.39 5.90 -7.12
CA PHE A 212 10.58 6.62 -8.39
C PHE A 212 10.54 8.13 -8.18
N GLU A 213 9.57 8.65 -7.42
CA GLU A 213 9.50 10.08 -7.09
C GLU A 213 10.78 10.59 -6.42
N LEU A 214 11.40 9.80 -5.54
CA LEU A 214 12.63 10.19 -4.85
C LEU A 214 13.89 10.13 -5.74
N GLU A 215 13.92 9.22 -6.72
CA GLU A 215 15.10 9.00 -7.57
C GLU A 215 15.05 9.81 -8.88
N VAL A 216 13.86 10.19 -9.35
CA VAL A 216 13.62 10.85 -10.64
C VAL A 216 12.98 12.23 -10.42
N PRO A 217 13.78 13.33 -10.46
CA PRO A 217 13.28 14.69 -10.25
C PRO A 217 12.13 15.08 -11.19
N GLU A 218 12.16 14.59 -12.43
CA GLU A 218 11.14 14.88 -13.43
C GLU A 218 9.75 14.31 -13.04
N ILE A 219 9.71 13.25 -12.23
CA ILE A 219 8.45 12.73 -11.66
C ILE A 219 8.01 13.61 -10.48
N PHE A 220 8.94 13.99 -9.61
CA PHE A 220 8.65 14.89 -8.47
C PHE A 220 8.11 16.25 -8.91
N ASP A 221 8.68 16.82 -9.97
CA ASP A 221 8.25 18.10 -10.56
C ASP A 221 6.95 17.98 -11.38
N GLY A 222 6.43 16.77 -11.58
CA GLY A 222 5.20 16.50 -12.33
C GLY A 222 5.34 16.59 -13.86
N LEU A 223 6.56 16.61 -14.40
CA LEU A 223 6.83 16.58 -15.85
C LEU A 223 6.60 15.18 -16.45
N ILE A 224 6.82 14.16 -15.64
CA ILE A 224 6.53 12.76 -15.94
C ILE A 224 5.50 12.25 -14.92
N THR A 225 4.49 11.53 -15.39
CA THR A 225 3.50 10.88 -14.53
C THR A 225 3.58 9.37 -14.68
N ILE A 226 3.56 8.66 -13.55
CA ILE A 226 3.39 7.21 -13.53
C ILE A 226 1.89 6.92 -13.72
N LYS A 227 1.52 6.27 -14.82
CA LYS A 227 0.12 5.92 -15.11
C LYS A 227 -0.34 4.69 -14.35
N LYS A 228 0.54 3.69 -14.25
CA LYS A 228 0.22 2.42 -13.61
C LYS A 228 1.47 1.64 -13.24
N ILE A 229 1.40 0.97 -12.10
CA ILE A 229 2.42 0.04 -11.63
C ILE A 229 1.76 -1.30 -11.40
N VAL A 230 2.35 -2.35 -11.97
CA VAL A 230 1.98 -3.73 -11.67
C VAL A 230 3.25 -4.48 -11.28
N ARG A 231 3.18 -5.28 -10.22
CA ARG A 231 4.37 -5.90 -9.66
C ARG A 231 4.08 -7.26 -9.06
N VAL A 232 5.10 -8.11 -9.14
CA VAL A 232 5.29 -9.29 -8.31
C VAL A 232 6.48 -8.96 -7.40
N PRO A 233 6.22 -8.56 -6.13
CA PRO A 233 7.24 -8.08 -5.22
C PRO A 233 8.46 -9.00 -5.13
N GLY A 234 9.65 -8.47 -5.35
CA GLY A 234 10.92 -9.19 -5.29
C GLY A 234 11.31 -9.97 -6.55
N GLU A 235 10.44 -10.02 -7.57
CA GLU A 235 10.69 -10.77 -8.81
C GLU A 235 10.71 -9.84 -10.03
N ARG A 236 9.56 -9.19 -10.33
CA ARG A 236 9.41 -8.33 -11.51
C ARG A 236 8.30 -7.29 -11.35
N ALA A 237 8.51 -6.09 -11.88
CA ALA A 237 7.51 -5.05 -12.01
C ALA A 237 7.52 -4.45 -13.41
N LYS A 238 6.34 -3.93 -13.82
CA LYS A 238 6.17 -3.11 -15.01
C LYS A 238 5.57 -1.76 -14.61
N VAL A 239 6.17 -0.68 -15.09
CA VAL A 239 5.84 0.70 -14.74
C VAL A 239 5.55 1.46 -16.03
N ALA A 240 4.31 1.88 -16.22
CA ALA A 240 3.91 2.72 -17.34
C ALA A 240 4.08 4.20 -16.98
N VAL A 241 4.88 4.92 -17.76
CA VAL A 241 5.17 6.35 -17.57
C VAL A 241 4.79 7.15 -18.81
N GLU A 242 4.30 8.36 -18.62
CA GLU A 242 4.01 9.33 -19.68
C GLU A 242 4.69 10.65 -19.34
N SER A 243 5.24 11.35 -20.34
CA SER A 243 5.72 12.73 -20.17
C SER A 243 4.73 13.72 -20.76
N TYR A 244 4.56 14.87 -20.11
CA TYR A 244 3.81 16.00 -20.66
C TYR A 244 4.68 16.97 -21.48
N ASP A 245 6.01 16.79 -21.48
CA ASP A 245 6.93 17.57 -22.32
C ASP A 245 7.53 16.64 -23.40
N GLU A 246 7.23 16.92 -24.66
CA GLU A 246 7.71 16.13 -25.80
C GLU A 246 9.23 16.09 -25.93
N ARG A 247 9.95 17.02 -25.28
CA ARG A 247 11.42 17.08 -25.29
C ARG A 247 12.04 16.12 -24.28
N ILE A 248 11.25 15.56 -23.37
CA ILE A 248 11.70 14.66 -22.31
C ILE A 248 11.32 13.24 -22.69
N ASP A 249 12.31 12.35 -22.77
CA ASP A 249 12.04 10.91 -22.87
C ASP A 249 11.76 10.36 -21.46
N PRO A 250 10.52 9.92 -21.17
CA PRO A 250 10.17 9.47 -19.82
C PRO A 250 10.89 8.17 -19.44
N VAL A 251 11.18 7.29 -20.41
CA VAL A 251 11.90 6.03 -20.12
C VAL A 251 13.36 6.33 -19.82
N GLY A 252 14.01 7.13 -20.66
CA GLY A 252 15.39 7.57 -20.46
C GLY A 252 15.60 8.32 -19.15
N ALA A 253 14.67 9.19 -18.76
CA ALA A 253 14.73 9.92 -17.48
C ALA A 253 14.61 8.97 -16.27
N CYS A 254 13.71 7.99 -16.32
CA CYS A 254 13.54 7.02 -15.24
C CYS A 254 14.72 6.05 -15.11
N VAL A 255 15.31 5.62 -16.23
CA VAL A 255 16.44 4.67 -16.24
C VAL A 255 17.75 5.37 -15.89
N GLY A 256 17.96 6.58 -16.42
CA GLY A 256 19.21 7.33 -16.28
C GLY A 256 20.36 6.74 -17.12
N MET A 257 21.52 7.42 -17.11
CA MET A 257 22.69 6.95 -17.86
C MET A 257 23.09 5.54 -17.41
N LYS A 258 23.08 4.58 -18.35
CA LYS A 258 23.36 3.15 -18.09
C LYS A 258 22.56 2.55 -16.92
N GLY A 259 21.33 3.00 -16.70
CA GLY A 259 20.49 2.50 -15.62
C GLY A 259 20.83 3.02 -14.22
N SER A 260 21.67 4.05 -14.10
CA SER A 260 22.16 4.55 -12.79
C SER A 260 21.05 4.82 -11.77
N ARG A 261 19.93 5.43 -12.20
CA ARG A 261 18.79 5.74 -11.32
C ARG A 261 18.01 4.47 -10.95
N ILE A 262 17.62 3.67 -11.95
CA ILE A 262 16.81 2.47 -11.70
C ILE A 262 17.55 1.42 -10.86
N HIS A 263 18.87 1.30 -10.97
CA HIS A 263 19.65 0.35 -10.16
C HIS A 263 19.58 0.64 -8.65
N GLY A 264 19.37 1.90 -8.25
CA GLY A 264 19.13 2.26 -6.84
C GLY A 264 17.84 1.61 -6.32
N ILE A 265 16.76 1.79 -7.08
CA ILE A 265 15.43 1.24 -6.78
C ILE A 265 15.44 -0.29 -6.81
N VAL A 266 16.05 -0.90 -7.83
CA VAL A 266 16.18 -2.36 -7.96
C VAL A 266 16.89 -2.97 -6.74
N ARG A 267 17.94 -2.30 -6.25
CA ARG A 267 18.68 -2.76 -5.06
C ARG A 267 17.85 -2.63 -3.79
N GLU A 268 17.10 -1.54 -3.64
CA GLU A 268 16.17 -1.34 -2.53
C GLU A 268 15.09 -2.43 -2.48
N LEU A 269 14.62 -2.88 -3.65
CA LEU A 269 13.61 -3.95 -3.80
C LEU A 269 14.21 -5.36 -3.93
N LYS A 270 15.44 -5.58 -3.43
CA LYS A 270 16.11 -6.90 -3.40
C LYS A 270 16.24 -7.57 -4.78
N ASN A 271 16.66 -6.79 -5.78
CA ASN A 271 16.85 -7.22 -7.16
C ASN A 271 15.54 -7.57 -7.90
N GLU A 272 14.43 -6.94 -7.53
CA GLU A 272 13.21 -6.94 -8.34
C GLU A 272 13.51 -6.37 -9.73
N ASN A 273 13.19 -7.10 -10.81
CA ASN A 273 13.44 -6.63 -12.18
C ASN A 273 12.37 -5.60 -12.58
N ILE A 274 12.75 -4.38 -12.92
CA ILE A 274 11.80 -3.30 -13.22
C ILE A 274 11.86 -2.95 -14.70
N ASP A 275 10.73 -3.11 -15.40
CA ASP A 275 10.55 -2.65 -16.77
C ASP A 275 9.83 -1.30 -16.77
N VAL A 276 10.49 -0.26 -17.28
CA VAL A 276 9.86 1.05 -17.49
C VAL A 276 9.38 1.14 -18.94
N ILE A 277 8.09 1.42 -19.12
CA ILE A 277 7.40 1.39 -20.40
C ILE A 277 6.81 2.77 -20.68
N ASN A 278 7.05 3.29 -21.88
CA ASN A 278 6.39 4.51 -22.34
C ASN A 278 4.90 4.22 -22.62
N PHE A 279 4.04 4.81 -21.81
CA PHE A 279 2.59 4.74 -21.98
C PHE A 279 2.18 5.40 -23.31
N THR A 280 1.11 4.88 -23.90
CA THR A 280 0.51 5.47 -25.10
C THR A 280 -0.96 5.06 -25.15
N THR A 281 -1.79 5.91 -25.74
CA THR A 281 -3.20 5.63 -25.98
C THR A 281 -3.43 4.63 -27.10
N ASN A 282 -2.44 4.42 -27.99
CA ASN A 282 -2.52 3.37 -29.00
C ASN A 282 -2.31 2.01 -28.32
N ILE A 283 -3.39 1.26 -28.15
CA ILE A 283 -3.39 0.02 -27.39
C ILE A 283 -2.50 -1.06 -28.01
N GLN A 284 -2.47 -1.18 -29.34
CA GLN A 284 -1.60 -2.12 -30.04
C GLN A 284 -0.13 -1.85 -29.70
N LEU A 285 0.30 -0.59 -29.76
CA LEU A 285 1.65 -0.18 -29.42
C LEU A 285 1.92 -0.34 -27.91
N PHE A 286 0.92 -0.10 -27.06
CA PHE A 286 1.08 -0.26 -25.61
C PHE A 286 1.25 -1.74 -25.20
N ILE A 287 0.47 -2.65 -25.78
CA ILE A 287 0.63 -4.11 -25.63
C ILE A 287 2.01 -4.53 -26.13
N GLN A 288 2.41 -4.07 -27.32
CA GLN A 288 3.72 -4.38 -27.89
C GLN A 288 4.86 -4.00 -26.94
N ARG A 289 4.83 -2.77 -26.41
CA ARG A 289 5.85 -2.29 -25.45
C ARG A 289 5.79 -3.05 -24.13
N SER A 290 4.60 -3.45 -23.68
CA SER A 290 4.41 -4.16 -22.41
C SER A 290 5.00 -5.56 -22.41
N LEU A 291 5.03 -6.23 -23.56
CA LEU A 291 5.62 -7.56 -23.74
C LEU A 291 7.13 -7.56 -23.99
N SER A 292 7.75 -6.38 -24.12
CA SER A 292 9.21 -6.22 -24.20
C SER A 292 9.90 -7.05 -23.10
N PRO A 293 10.94 -7.85 -23.43
CA PRO A 293 11.80 -7.76 -24.62
C PRO A 293 11.36 -8.55 -25.87
N ALA A 294 10.22 -9.27 -25.82
CA ALA A 294 9.81 -10.13 -26.93
C ALA A 294 9.43 -9.33 -28.19
N LYS A 295 9.85 -9.81 -29.37
CA LYS A 295 9.54 -9.17 -30.65
C LYS A 295 8.31 -9.78 -31.30
N ILE A 296 7.25 -9.00 -31.32
CA ILE A 296 5.94 -9.42 -31.83
C ILE A 296 5.85 -9.22 -33.34
N SER A 297 5.28 -10.20 -34.04
CA SER A 297 5.00 -10.13 -35.48
C SER A 297 3.68 -9.40 -35.74
N THR A 298 2.57 -9.92 -35.19
CA THR A 298 1.21 -9.40 -35.42
C THR A 298 0.42 -9.40 -34.12
N ILE A 299 -0.51 -8.44 -33.97
CA ILE A 299 -1.44 -8.37 -32.84
C ILE A 299 -2.85 -8.21 -33.41
N LYS A 300 -3.77 -9.11 -33.06
CA LYS A 300 -5.22 -8.96 -33.29
C LYS A 300 -5.85 -8.54 -31.97
N ILE A 301 -6.69 -7.51 -31.98
CA ILE A 301 -7.24 -6.91 -30.76
C ILE A 301 -8.75 -6.90 -30.87
N ASN A 302 -9.41 -7.45 -29.86
CA ASN A 302 -10.85 -7.33 -29.66
C ASN A 302 -11.10 -6.27 -28.57
N GLU A 303 -11.56 -5.08 -28.97
CA GLU A 303 -11.82 -3.99 -28.04
C GLU A 303 -13.05 -4.21 -27.14
N GLU A 304 -14.02 -5.01 -27.59
CA GLU A 304 -15.27 -5.26 -26.83
C GLU A 304 -15.01 -6.17 -25.64
N GLU A 305 -14.32 -7.30 -25.86
CA GLU A 305 -13.99 -8.28 -24.82
C GLU A 305 -12.68 -7.95 -24.07
N LYS A 306 -11.91 -6.97 -24.56
CA LYS A 306 -10.56 -6.63 -24.07
C LYS A 306 -9.59 -7.81 -24.15
N GLU A 307 -9.60 -8.48 -25.27
CA GLU A 307 -8.69 -9.59 -25.58
C GLU A 307 -7.70 -9.18 -26.67
N ALA A 308 -6.48 -9.72 -26.60
CA ALA A 308 -5.45 -9.48 -27.58
C ALA A 308 -4.68 -10.77 -27.90
N GLU A 309 -4.76 -11.20 -29.15
CA GLU A 309 -4.02 -12.33 -29.68
C GLU A 309 -2.71 -11.84 -30.29
N VAL A 310 -1.60 -12.34 -29.76
CA VAL A 310 -0.26 -11.90 -30.11
C VAL A 310 0.50 -13.03 -30.78
N TYR A 311 0.85 -12.83 -32.05
CA TYR A 311 1.58 -13.80 -32.86
C TYR A 311 3.07 -13.48 -32.83
N LEU A 312 3.86 -14.49 -32.50
CA LEU A 312 5.30 -14.39 -32.30
C LEU A 312 6.00 -15.55 -33.01
N GLN A 313 7.22 -15.29 -33.47
CA GLN A 313 8.13 -16.35 -33.91
C GLN A 313 8.36 -17.36 -32.75
N PRO A 314 8.57 -18.66 -33.03
CA PRO A 314 8.67 -19.69 -31.98
C PRO A 314 9.74 -19.43 -30.91
N ASN A 315 10.83 -18.75 -31.27
CA ASN A 315 11.92 -18.37 -30.38
C ASN A 315 11.55 -17.20 -29.42
N GLU A 316 10.59 -16.35 -29.79
CA GLU A 316 10.18 -15.17 -29.02
C GLU A 316 9.05 -15.50 -28.02
N VAL A 317 8.28 -16.57 -28.24
CA VAL A 317 7.17 -17.00 -27.36
C VAL A 317 7.62 -17.18 -25.91
N SER A 318 8.78 -17.82 -25.69
CA SER A 318 9.32 -18.03 -24.34
C SER A 318 9.62 -16.71 -23.63
N LEU A 319 10.11 -15.70 -24.37
CA LEU A 319 10.37 -14.36 -23.84
C LEU A 319 9.07 -13.62 -23.52
N ALA A 320 8.06 -13.75 -24.38
CA ALA A 320 6.76 -13.11 -24.20
C ALA A 320 6.05 -13.63 -22.93
N ILE A 321 6.02 -14.96 -22.75
CA ILE A 321 5.45 -15.60 -21.55
C ILE A 321 6.29 -15.24 -20.31
N GLY A 322 7.62 -15.37 -20.43
CA GLY A 322 8.57 -15.17 -19.34
C GLY A 322 8.57 -16.30 -18.32
N LYS A 323 9.54 -16.27 -17.39
CA LYS A 323 9.67 -17.29 -16.34
C LYS A 323 8.39 -17.39 -15.51
N GLY A 324 7.73 -18.55 -15.53
CA GLY A 324 6.49 -18.78 -14.80
C GLY A 324 5.29 -17.95 -15.28
N GLY A 325 5.31 -17.45 -16.52
CA GLY A 325 4.22 -16.62 -17.06
C GLY A 325 4.17 -15.20 -16.49
N LEU A 326 5.23 -14.75 -15.80
CA LEU A 326 5.22 -13.45 -15.13
C LEU A 326 5.16 -12.27 -16.09
N ASN A 327 5.82 -12.37 -17.26
CA ASN A 327 5.90 -11.25 -18.19
C ASN A 327 4.55 -10.97 -18.85
N ILE A 328 3.92 -12.02 -19.40
CA ILE A 328 2.58 -11.95 -19.99
C ILE A 328 1.55 -11.51 -18.94
N ARG A 329 1.57 -12.10 -17.73
CA ARG A 329 0.63 -11.73 -16.66
C ARG A 329 0.74 -10.26 -16.26
N LEU A 330 1.97 -9.74 -16.11
CA LEU A 330 2.17 -8.33 -15.80
C LEU A 330 1.79 -7.43 -16.98
N ALA A 331 2.04 -7.85 -18.23
CA ALA A 331 1.62 -7.10 -19.40
C ALA A 331 0.07 -7.01 -19.48
N SER A 332 -0.63 -8.12 -19.25
CA SER A 332 -2.10 -8.16 -19.19
C SER A 332 -2.63 -7.26 -18.07
N GLN A 333 -2.05 -7.35 -16.87
CA GLN A 333 -2.44 -6.49 -15.76
C GLN A 333 -2.17 -5.00 -16.04
N LEU A 334 -1.06 -4.66 -16.71
CA LEU A 334 -0.69 -3.28 -17.02
C LEU A 334 -1.66 -2.69 -18.05
N THR A 335 -1.84 -3.38 -19.18
CA THR A 335 -2.69 -2.95 -20.29
C THR A 335 -4.18 -3.03 -19.96
N GLY A 336 -4.57 -3.95 -19.08
CA GLY A 336 -5.97 -4.26 -18.78
C GLY A 336 -6.64 -5.16 -19.83
N TYR A 337 -5.85 -5.80 -20.70
CA TYR A 337 -6.30 -6.76 -21.70
C TYR A 337 -5.88 -8.17 -21.29
N GLU A 338 -6.71 -9.17 -21.59
CA GLU A 338 -6.28 -10.55 -21.62
C GLU A 338 -5.42 -10.76 -22.86
N ILE A 339 -4.22 -11.33 -22.68
CA ILE A 339 -3.22 -11.43 -23.75
C ILE A 339 -2.91 -12.90 -23.95
N ASP A 340 -3.17 -13.39 -25.14
CA ASP A 340 -2.85 -14.75 -25.57
C ASP A 340 -1.70 -14.73 -26.57
N VAL A 341 -0.80 -15.69 -26.43
CA VAL A 341 0.43 -15.77 -27.24
C VAL A 341 0.39 -17.00 -28.13
N TYR A 342 0.45 -16.76 -29.43
CA TYR A 342 0.44 -17.77 -30.48
C TYR A 342 1.77 -17.82 -31.20
N ARG A 343 2.09 -19.00 -31.74
CA ARG A 343 3.24 -19.17 -32.63
C ARG A 343 2.80 -18.85 -34.05
N GLU A 344 3.55 -17.96 -34.68
CA GLU A 344 3.40 -17.65 -36.10
C GLU A 344 3.67 -18.94 -36.92
N GLY A 345 2.77 -19.25 -37.85
CA GLY A 345 2.83 -20.45 -38.69
C GLY A 345 1.92 -21.62 -38.28
N ILE A 346 1.13 -21.52 -37.21
CA ILE A 346 0.17 -22.59 -36.83
C ILE A 346 -1.25 -22.31 -37.37
N GLU A 347 -1.61 -21.04 -37.65
CA GLU A 347 -2.95 -20.72 -38.18
C GLU A 347 -3.16 -21.07 -39.66
N GLU A 348 -2.10 -21.31 -40.46
CA GLU A 348 -2.26 -21.82 -41.83
C GLU A 348 -2.47 -23.35 -41.87
N ASP A 349 -2.09 -24.05 -40.79
CA ASP A 349 -2.06 -25.52 -40.68
C ASP A 349 -3.32 -26.13 -40.05
N GLU A 350 -4.18 -25.38 -39.34
CA GLU A 350 -5.40 -25.98 -38.76
C GLU A 350 -6.49 -26.32 -39.79
N GLU A 351 -6.40 -25.78 -41.01
CA GLU A 351 -7.21 -26.22 -42.16
C GLU A 351 -6.49 -27.26 -43.03
N ASP A 352 -5.18 -27.49 -42.86
CA ASP A 352 -4.42 -28.34 -43.78
C ASP A 352 -4.51 -29.81 -43.39
N VAL A 353 -5.17 -30.60 -44.24
CA VAL A 353 -5.42 -32.02 -44.01
C VAL A 353 -4.19 -32.85 -44.40
N ASN A 354 -3.79 -33.80 -43.56
CA ASN A 354 -2.68 -34.70 -43.86
C ASN A 354 -3.05 -35.61 -45.04
N LEU A 355 -2.12 -35.83 -45.97
CA LEU A 355 -2.35 -36.71 -47.13
C LEU A 355 -2.75 -38.15 -46.75
N GLU A 356 -2.38 -38.62 -45.55
CA GLU A 356 -2.82 -39.94 -45.05
C GLU A 356 -4.33 -40.05 -44.85
N GLU A 357 -5.03 -38.95 -44.63
CA GLU A 357 -6.49 -38.95 -44.47
C GLU A 357 -7.21 -39.17 -45.82
N PHE A 358 -6.51 -38.99 -46.94
CA PHE A 358 -7.01 -39.23 -48.30
C PHE A 358 -6.73 -40.65 -48.81
N ALA A 359 -6.25 -41.57 -47.96
CA ALA A 359 -5.93 -42.95 -48.35
C ALA A 359 -7.14 -43.76 -48.88
N ASP A 360 -8.36 -43.28 -48.64
CA ASP A 360 -9.60 -43.86 -49.18
C ASP A 360 -9.88 -43.42 -50.65
N GLU A 361 -9.30 -42.31 -51.09
CA GLU A 361 -9.56 -41.69 -52.41
C GLU A 361 -8.33 -41.66 -53.33
N ILE A 362 -7.12 -41.65 -52.75
CA ILE A 362 -5.84 -41.65 -53.44
C ILE A 362 -5.07 -42.93 -53.09
N ASP A 363 -4.52 -43.60 -54.11
CA ASP A 363 -3.73 -44.81 -53.88
C ASP A 363 -2.50 -44.53 -52.99
N GLY A 364 -2.26 -45.40 -52.00
CA GLY A 364 -1.19 -45.20 -51.02
C GLY A 364 0.22 -45.03 -51.60
N TRP A 365 0.51 -45.65 -52.74
CA TRP A 365 1.82 -45.48 -53.40
C TRP A 365 1.99 -44.09 -54.02
N ILE A 366 0.91 -43.41 -54.41
CA ILE A 366 0.92 -42.02 -54.91
C ILE A 366 1.16 -41.07 -53.75
N ILE A 367 0.53 -41.33 -52.60
CA ILE A 367 0.75 -40.57 -51.36
C ILE A 367 2.22 -40.70 -50.93
N ASP A 368 2.79 -41.90 -50.96
CA ASP A 368 4.19 -42.13 -50.61
C ASP A 368 5.16 -41.38 -51.53
N GLU A 369 4.85 -41.28 -52.82
CA GLU A 369 5.65 -40.53 -53.81
C GLU A 369 5.58 -39.00 -53.59
N LEU A 370 4.40 -38.47 -53.23
CA LEU A 370 4.24 -37.06 -52.86
C LEU A 370 4.96 -36.73 -51.55
N LYS A 371 4.94 -37.63 -50.57
CA LYS A 371 5.71 -37.49 -49.34
C LYS A 371 7.22 -37.56 -49.58
N ALA A 372 7.67 -38.37 -50.53
CA ALA A 372 9.09 -38.48 -50.87
C ALA A 372 9.69 -37.15 -51.35
N ILE A 373 8.86 -36.26 -51.93
CA ILE A 373 9.26 -34.91 -52.34
C ILE A 373 8.98 -33.83 -51.27
N GLY A 374 8.57 -34.24 -50.06
CA GLY A 374 8.30 -33.35 -48.92
C GLY A 374 6.92 -32.69 -48.95
N CYS A 375 5.97 -33.25 -49.71
CA CYS A 375 4.57 -32.82 -49.66
C CYS A 375 3.83 -33.78 -48.73
N ASP A 376 3.66 -33.39 -47.47
CA ASP A 376 3.02 -34.22 -46.44
C ASP A 376 1.53 -33.86 -46.21
N THR A 377 1.07 -32.73 -46.79
CA THR A 377 -0.27 -32.16 -46.57
C THR A 377 -0.97 -31.77 -47.87
N ALA A 378 -2.29 -31.60 -47.84
CA ALA A 378 -3.08 -31.28 -49.02
C ALA A 378 -2.71 -29.92 -49.62
N LYS A 379 -2.53 -28.86 -48.81
CA LYS A 379 -2.08 -27.55 -49.31
C LYS A 379 -0.66 -27.60 -49.89
N SER A 380 0.25 -28.39 -49.29
CA SER A 380 1.63 -28.52 -49.81
C SER A 380 1.69 -29.06 -51.25
N VAL A 381 0.73 -29.91 -51.64
CA VAL A 381 0.58 -30.40 -53.02
C VAL A 381 -0.08 -29.35 -53.91
N LEU A 382 -1.10 -28.64 -53.40
CA LEU A 382 -1.85 -27.63 -54.14
C LEU A 382 -1.05 -26.36 -54.46
N ASP A 383 -0.04 -26.04 -53.66
CA ASP A 383 0.85 -24.89 -53.85
C ASP A 383 1.89 -25.09 -54.97
N LEU A 384 2.09 -26.34 -55.41
CA LEU A 384 3.00 -26.66 -56.51
C LEU A 384 2.26 -26.66 -57.85
N SER A 385 2.97 -26.24 -58.90
CA SER A 385 2.45 -26.34 -60.27
C SER A 385 2.47 -27.79 -60.76
N ILE A 386 1.54 -28.15 -61.64
CA ILE A 386 1.48 -29.50 -62.26
C ILE A 386 2.83 -29.83 -62.93
N GLU A 387 3.45 -28.87 -63.61
CA GLU A 387 4.77 -29.06 -64.23
C GLU A 387 5.90 -29.32 -63.24
N ASP A 388 5.81 -28.79 -62.01
CA ASP A 388 6.80 -29.02 -60.96
C ASP A 388 6.59 -30.37 -60.28
N LEU A 389 5.34 -30.78 -60.09
CA LEU A 389 5.01 -32.10 -59.56
C LEU A 389 5.49 -33.20 -60.53
N VAL A 390 5.18 -33.11 -61.83
CA VAL A 390 5.65 -34.05 -62.86
C VAL A 390 7.18 -34.17 -62.93
N LYS A 391 7.92 -33.10 -62.62
CA LYS A 391 9.40 -33.13 -62.63
C LYS A 391 9.99 -33.75 -61.38
N ARG A 392 9.27 -33.72 -60.26
CA ARG A 392 9.77 -34.10 -58.93
C ARG A 392 9.29 -35.48 -58.52
N THR A 393 8.16 -35.94 -59.04
CA THR A 393 7.61 -37.28 -58.82
C THR A 393 7.69 -38.12 -60.10
N ASP A 394 7.63 -39.44 -59.95
CA ASP A 394 7.46 -40.37 -61.07
C ASP A 394 5.98 -40.54 -61.49
N LEU A 395 5.12 -39.54 -61.23
CA LEU A 395 3.68 -39.58 -61.52
C LEU A 395 3.36 -38.99 -62.91
N GLU A 396 2.38 -39.57 -63.59
CA GLU A 396 1.86 -39.03 -64.86
C GLU A 396 1.03 -37.75 -64.63
N GLU A 397 1.03 -36.85 -65.62
CA GLU A 397 0.33 -35.57 -65.53
C GLU A 397 -1.18 -35.74 -65.26
N GLU A 398 -1.80 -36.76 -65.87
CA GLU A 398 -3.22 -37.10 -65.66
C GLU A 398 -3.49 -37.48 -64.19
N THR A 399 -2.61 -38.29 -63.59
CA THR A 399 -2.72 -38.70 -62.17
C THR A 399 -2.56 -37.53 -61.21
N ILE A 400 -1.63 -36.60 -61.51
CA ILE A 400 -1.44 -35.39 -60.69
C ILE A 400 -2.68 -34.49 -60.77
N GLN A 401 -3.30 -34.37 -61.94
CA GLN A 401 -4.53 -33.58 -62.10
C GLN A 401 -5.71 -34.17 -61.30
N GLU A 402 -5.86 -35.50 -61.32
CA GLU A 402 -6.88 -36.20 -60.53
C GLU A 402 -6.65 -35.99 -59.02
N VAL A 403 -5.42 -36.15 -58.54
CA VAL A 403 -5.06 -35.89 -57.13
C VAL A 403 -5.34 -34.44 -56.73
N MET A 404 -4.92 -33.46 -57.52
CA MET A 404 -5.19 -32.05 -57.22
C MET A 404 -6.69 -31.73 -57.22
N GLN A 405 -7.49 -32.44 -58.03
CA GLN A 405 -8.94 -32.26 -58.04
C GLN A 405 -9.59 -32.81 -56.76
N VAL A 406 -9.17 -33.99 -56.31
CA VAL A 406 -9.61 -34.60 -55.03
C VAL A 406 -9.24 -33.68 -53.86
N LEU A 407 -7.98 -33.23 -53.79
CA LEU A 407 -7.52 -32.35 -52.72
C LEU A 407 -8.25 -31.01 -52.71
N LYS A 408 -8.57 -30.41 -53.87
CA LYS A 408 -9.34 -29.16 -53.94
C LYS A 408 -10.78 -29.30 -53.46
N ALA A 409 -11.39 -30.47 -53.65
CA ALA A 409 -12.79 -30.71 -53.29
C ALA A 409 -13.04 -30.69 -51.77
N GLU A 410 -12.02 -30.95 -50.95
CA GLU A 410 -12.10 -30.85 -49.49
C GLU A 410 -12.00 -29.41 -48.96
N PHE A 411 -11.49 -28.46 -49.77
CA PHE A 411 -11.35 -27.05 -49.40
C PHE A 411 -12.44 -26.13 -49.99
N GLU A 412 -13.34 -26.67 -50.82
CA GLU A 412 -14.55 -25.98 -51.36
C GLU A 412 -15.81 -26.37 -50.58
#